data_AF-A0A2B4RBL5-F1
#
_entry.id   AF-A0A2B4RBL5-F1
#
_cell.length_a   1.000
_cell.length_b   1.000
_cell.length_c   1.000
_cell.angle_alpha   90.00
_cell.angle_beta   90.00
_cell.angle_gamma   90.00
#
_symmetry.space_group_name_H-M   'P 1'
#
loop_
_entity.id
_entity.type
_entity.pdbx_description
1 polymer ?
#
loop_
_entity_poly.entity_id
_entity_poly.type
_entity_poly.pdbx_seq_one_letter_code
_entity_poly.pdbx_strand_id
1 'polypeptide(L)'
;MFYGQMAETKDSIELPDCDYEGLLELLRFLYSDEVTLSGSNVMQVMYLANKYMVPSLAEKCTKYLRDSLTAVNVFSILPHAQKFEDKYLEDRCWKVIEEQTEEAVTSDEFVTVERSIVESVVKRKVLCVKEVELFKAVDRWATKDGHRQGITPDGETKRRILGEEIVKAIRFPLMSQTEFATVVDDTAILSRKETSHMIKYYSNVLKSPLLFLQGARKVMREFRVNRFKNYSEAGWNYSGLSDSIYFSINKPLKLLGIQHFGSPGGEYTVSTEIKDTATNSTVAKRWGTFASKKDENDNYYGFDVLFNKLICLEANKQYKVESLINGAVSSCGQSGLKFVEAEGVQITFNSRAVTEGDRLIQMEEIQTGHKDLVKGDHKDRLIEKHHVTYKALVGTSPSGAVTFVSQLYPGSLSDKEIESRCGILHPGLWEKGDSIMADRGFTIQELLDPLGVKVNIPAFLDGKEQLDKEDVVMSQTTASVRIHVERIIARIKKFKVLKTEVPLNWNGTINQICTVACLLRNFMDPLIKQ
;
A
#
# COMPACT_ATOMS: atom_id res chain seq x y z
N MET A 1 -25.42 26.07 -30.82
CA MET A 1 -24.36 26.36 -31.81
C MET A 1 -24.89 26.22 -33.23
N PHE A 2 -25.33 25.04 -33.69
CA PHE A 2 -25.79 24.86 -35.08
C PHE A 2 -27.32 24.86 -35.29
N TYR A 3 -28.09 24.60 -34.23
CA TYR A 3 -29.56 24.52 -34.30
C TYR A 3 -30.20 25.21 -33.08
N GLY A 4 -31.46 25.62 -33.23
CA GLY A 4 -32.26 26.24 -32.16
C GLY A 4 -32.18 27.78 -32.11
N GLN A 5 -32.85 28.38 -31.13
CA GLN A 5 -32.97 29.85 -31.00
C GLN A 5 -31.64 30.57 -30.68
N MET A 6 -30.61 29.81 -30.30
CA MET A 6 -29.23 30.30 -30.06
C MET A 6 -28.25 29.73 -31.09
N ALA A 7 -28.72 29.45 -32.31
CA ALA A 7 -27.85 29.05 -33.41
C ALA A 7 -27.05 30.26 -33.91
N GLU A 8 -25.77 30.03 -34.20
CA GLU A 8 -24.93 31.06 -34.81
C GLU A 8 -25.38 31.27 -36.25
N THR A 9 -25.52 32.53 -36.68
CA THR A 9 -26.04 32.88 -38.01
C THR A 9 -24.95 33.14 -39.04
N LYS A 10 -23.68 33.06 -38.64
CA LYS A 10 -22.52 33.28 -39.51
C LYS A 10 -21.99 31.93 -40.03
N ASP A 11 -21.29 31.98 -41.17
CA ASP A 11 -20.63 30.81 -41.77
C ASP A 11 -19.34 30.40 -41.03
N SER A 12 -18.94 31.15 -39.99
CA SER A 12 -17.80 30.86 -39.14
C SER A 12 -18.16 31.00 -37.66
N ILE A 13 -17.55 30.15 -36.82
CA ILE A 13 -17.70 30.17 -35.37
C ILE A 13 -16.34 30.48 -34.77
N GLU A 14 -16.28 31.57 -34.01
CA GLU A 14 -15.07 31.97 -33.28
C GLU A 14 -15.01 31.26 -31.93
N LEU A 15 -13.86 30.66 -31.62
CA LEU A 15 -13.58 29.97 -30.36
C LEU A 15 -12.37 30.64 -29.67
N PRO A 16 -12.58 31.76 -28.97
CA PRO A 16 -11.49 32.56 -28.41
C PRO A 16 -10.78 31.89 -27.22
N ASP A 17 -11.39 30.85 -26.65
CA ASP A 17 -10.91 30.11 -25.48
C ASP A 17 -10.27 28.76 -25.84
N CYS A 18 -9.90 28.56 -27.12
CA CYS A 18 -9.17 27.39 -27.57
C CYS A 18 -7.90 27.73 -28.32
N ASP A 19 -6.84 26.94 -28.09
CA ASP A 19 -5.67 26.93 -28.96
C ASP A 19 -5.87 25.98 -30.16
N TYR A 20 -4.99 26.15 -31.14
CA TYR A 20 -5.01 25.37 -32.37
C TYR A 20 -4.75 23.87 -32.13
N GLU A 21 -3.77 23.53 -31.30
CA GLU A 21 -3.38 22.13 -31.08
C GLU A 21 -4.49 21.33 -30.39
N GLY A 22 -5.09 21.88 -29.34
CA GLY A 22 -6.18 21.25 -28.62
C GLY A 22 -7.43 21.08 -29.48
N LEU A 23 -7.78 22.09 -30.28
CA LEU A 23 -8.91 22.00 -31.20
C LEU A 23 -8.67 20.99 -32.32
N LEU A 24 -7.46 20.96 -32.86
CA LEU A 24 -7.07 19.99 -33.89
C LEU A 24 -7.20 18.55 -33.39
N GLU A 25 -6.71 18.26 -32.18
CA GLU A 25 -6.80 16.93 -31.59
C GLU A 25 -8.23 16.55 -31.20
N LEU A 26 -9.06 17.51 -30.75
CA LEU A 26 -10.50 17.28 -30.56
C LEU A 26 -11.16 16.87 -31.89
N LEU A 27 -10.91 17.62 -32.96
CA LEU A 27 -11.49 17.33 -34.28
C LEU A 27 -10.97 16.00 -34.83
N ARG A 28 -9.67 15.72 -34.70
CA ARG A 28 -9.10 14.41 -35.07
C ARG A 28 -9.84 13.28 -34.34
N PHE A 29 -10.00 13.40 -33.04
CA PHE A 29 -10.70 12.41 -32.23
C PHE A 29 -12.16 12.21 -32.68
N LEU A 30 -12.90 13.29 -32.95
CA LEU A 30 -14.29 13.21 -33.40
C LEU A 30 -14.44 12.50 -34.76
N TYR A 31 -13.45 12.61 -35.64
CA TYR A 31 -13.48 12.03 -36.98
C TYR A 31 -12.83 10.64 -37.08
N SER A 32 -11.85 10.31 -36.22
CA SER A 32 -11.09 9.06 -36.32
C SER A 32 -11.00 8.22 -35.03
N ASP A 33 -11.50 8.70 -33.89
CA ASP A 33 -11.29 8.11 -32.55
C ASP A 33 -9.80 7.99 -32.14
N GLU A 34 -8.92 8.71 -32.83
CA GLU A 34 -7.49 8.80 -32.52
C GLU A 34 -7.15 10.17 -31.92
N VAL A 35 -6.21 10.18 -30.97
CA VAL A 35 -5.73 11.41 -30.32
C VAL A 35 -4.24 11.28 -30.01
N THR A 36 -3.49 12.35 -30.27
CA THR A 36 -2.07 12.44 -29.93
C THR A 36 -1.88 13.40 -28.76
N LEU A 37 -1.70 12.83 -27.56
CA LEU A 37 -1.54 13.60 -26.32
C LEU A 37 -0.06 13.87 -25.99
N SER A 38 0.22 15.10 -25.60
CA SER A 38 1.52 15.58 -25.13
C SER A 38 1.34 16.40 -23.84
N GLY A 39 2.44 16.66 -23.13
CA GLY A 39 2.43 17.55 -21.96
C GLY A 39 1.99 18.99 -22.27
N SER A 40 2.13 19.44 -23.53
CA SER A 40 1.74 20.80 -23.95
C SER A 40 0.26 20.90 -24.30
N ASN A 41 -0.35 19.86 -24.90
CA ASN A 41 -1.71 19.95 -25.42
C ASN A 41 -2.78 19.31 -24.51
N VAL A 42 -2.42 18.37 -23.64
CA VAL A 42 -3.39 17.51 -22.93
C VAL A 42 -4.38 18.31 -22.08
N MET A 43 -3.94 19.43 -21.51
CA MET A 43 -4.79 20.28 -20.67
C MET A 43 -5.89 20.96 -21.49
N GLN A 44 -5.55 21.41 -22.69
CA GLN A 44 -6.50 22.04 -23.61
C GLN A 44 -7.43 21.00 -24.23
N VAL A 45 -6.90 19.83 -24.63
CA VAL A 45 -7.72 18.73 -25.14
C VAL A 45 -8.71 18.26 -24.08
N MET A 46 -8.28 18.13 -22.81
CA MET A 46 -9.15 17.80 -21.69
C MET A 46 -10.24 18.86 -21.47
N TYR A 47 -9.88 20.14 -21.51
CA TYR A 47 -10.83 21.24 -21.39
C TYR A 47 -11.92 21.15 -22.47
N LEU A 48 -11.52 20.98 -23.73
CA LEU A 48 -12.44 20.88 -24.86
C LEU A 48 -13.29 19.62 -24.80
N ALA A 49 -12.70 18.48 -24.44
CA ALA A 49 -13.42 17.22 -24.26
C ALA A 49 -14.55 17.36 -23.23
N ASN A 50 -14.30 18.06 -22.12
CA ASN A 50 -15.35 18.33 -21.12
C ASN A 50 -16.35 19.38 -21.62
N LYS A 51 -15.87 20.49 -22.21
CA LYS A 51 -16.72 21.58 -22.73
C LYS A 51 -17.73 21.09 -23.77
N TYR A 52 -17.29 20.20 -24.65
CA TYR A 52 -18.11 19.64 -25.73
C TYR A 52 -18.67 18.25 -25.41
N MET A 53 -18.57 17.80 -24.16
CA MET A 53 -19.17 16.56 -23.67
C MET A 53 -18.75 15.34 -24.50
N VAL A 54 -17.44 15.10 -24.61
CA VAL A 54 -16.80 13.95 -25.27
C VAL A 54 -16.10 13.09 -24.20
N PRO A 55 -16.82 12.21 -23.47
CA PRO A 55 -16.29 11.55 -22.27
C PRO A 55 -15.16 10.56 -22.59
N SER A 56 -15.20 9.90 -23.74
CA SER A 56 -14.16 8.95 -24.17
C SER A 56 -12.80 9.63 -24.38
N LEU A 57 -12.81 10.86 -24.91
CA LEU A 57 -11.60 11.68 -25.04
C LEU A 57 -11.13 12.18 -23.68
N ALA A 58 -12.06 12.61 -22.81
CA ALA A 58 -11.72 13.02 -21.45
C ALA A 58 -11.07 11.86 -20.67
N GLU A 59 -11.55 10.63 -20.82
CA GLU A 59 -10.95 9.45 -20.20
C GLU A 59 -9.53 9.16 -20.72
N LYS A 60 -9.31 9.26 -22.04
CA LYS A 60 -7.97 9.13 -22.66
C LYS A 60 -7.02 10.21 -22.11
N CYS A 61 -7.47 11.44 -21.95
CA CYS A 61 -6.69 12.53 -21.35
C CYS A 61 -6.37 12.27 -19.87
N THR A 62 -7.35 11.81 -19.09
CA THR A 62 -7.17 11.51 -17.66
C THR A 62 -6.15 10.39 -17.47
N LYS A 63 -6.22 9.34 -18.31
CA LYS A 63 -5.25 8.25 -18.29
C LYS A 63 -3.83 8.77 -18.58
N TYR A 64 -3.67 9.58 -19.63
CA TYR A 64 -2.37 10.19 -19.94
C TYR A 64 -1.82 11.01 -18.78
N LEU A 65 -2.64 11.86 -18.15
CA LEU A 65 -2.22 12.67 -16.99
C LEU A 65 -1.81 11.81 -15.79
N ARG A 66 -2.51 10.70 -15.54
CA ARG A 66 -2.15 9.75 -14.47
C ARG A 66 -0.80 9.08 -14.73
N ASP A 67 -0.54 8.71 -15.97
CA ASP A 67 0.68 7.99 -16.38
C ASP A 67 1.90 8.92 -16.48
N SER A 68 1.68 10.20 -16.80
CA SER A 68 2.72 11.23 -16.98
C SER A 68 2.97 12.14 -15.76
N LEU A 69 2.28 11.90 -14.65
CA LEU A 69 2.43 12.70 -13.42
C LEU A 69 3.83 12.56 -12.81
N THR A 70 4.54 13.67 -12.69
CA THR A 70 5.89 13.79 -12.12
C THR A 70 5.97 15.00 -11.17
N ALA A 71 7.04 15.11 -10.39
CA ALA A 71 7.25 16.27 -9.52
C ALA A 71 7.37 17.59 -10.30
N VAL A 72 7.94 17.56 -11.51
CA VAL A 72 8.10 18.74 -12.36
C VAL A 72 6.76 19.31 -12.82
N ASN A 73 5.86 18.45 -13.31
CA ASN A 73 4.58 18.90 -13.89
C ASN A 73 3.40 18.88 -12.89
N VAL A 74 3.58 18.45 -11.65
CA VAL A 74 2.46 18.30 -10.69
C VAL A 74 1.66 19.59 -10.49
N PHE A 75 2.33 20.73 -10.50
CA PHE A 75 1.70 22.03 -10.28
C PHE A 75 0.91 22.55 -11.49
N SER A 76 1.16 22.06 -12.71
CA SER A 76 0.30 22.32 -13.86
C SER A 76 -0.94 21.39 -13.86
N ILE A 77 -0.82 20.17 -13.33
CA ILE A 77 -1.91 19.19 -13.33
C ILE A 77 -2.89 19.39 -12.17
N LEU A 78 -2.39 19.71 -10.96
CA LEU A 78 -3.20 19.81 -9.74
C LEU A 78 -4.41 20.76 -9.86
N PRO A 79 -4.30 21.99 -10.38
CA PRO A 79 -5.46 22.89 -10.51
C PRO A 79 -6.57 22.29 -11.36
N HIS A 80 -6.23 21.49 -12.37
CA HIS A 80 -7.21 20.85 -13.23
C HIS A 80 -7.86 19.65 -12.56
N ALA A 81 -7.09 18.84 -11.83
CA ALA A 81 -7.66 17.77 -11.00
C ALA A 81 -8.71 18.32 -10.02
N GLN A 82 -8.44 19.49 -9.43
CA GLN A 82 -9.38 20.18 -8.55
C GLN A 82 -10.59 20.75 -9.30
N LYS A 83 -10.36 21.44 -10.43
CA LYS A 83 -11.42 22.02 -11.26
C LYS A 83 -12.40 20.98 -11.82
N PHE A 84 -11.91 19.78 -12.13
CA PHE A 84 -12.72 18.66 -12.63
C PHE A 84 -13.18 17.69 -11.54
N GLU A 85 -12.91 17.99 -10.27
CA GLU A 85 -13.26 17.16 -9.12
C GLU A 85 -12.74 15.69 -9.20
N ASP A 86 -11.64 15.44 -9.93
CA ASP A 86 -10.98 14.11 -9.94
C ASP A 86 -10.18 13.93 -8.66
N LYS A 87 -10.86 13.43 -7.62
CA LYS A 87 -10.26 13.18 -6.30
C LYS A 87 -9.08 12.21 -6.34
N TYR A 88 -9.12 11.23 -7.23
CA TYR A 88 -8.03 10.27 -7.34
C TYR A 88 -6.75 10.93 -7.90
N LEU A 89 -6.89 11.73 -8.96
CA LEU A 89 -5.76 12.47 -9.52
C LEU A 89 -5.27 13.55 -8.55
N GLU A 90 -6.18 14.25 -7.86
CA GLU A 90 -5.84 15.24 -6.84
C GLU A 90 -5.01 14.61 -5.71
N ASP A 91 -5.45 13.48 -5.15
CA ASP A 91 -4.73 12.75 -4.10
C ASP A 91 -3.34 12.29 -4.57
N ARG A 92 -3.25 11.85 -5.83
CA ARG A 92 -1.98 11.48 -6.48
C ARG A 92 -1.04 12.68 -6.63
N CYS A 93 -1.52 13.84 -7.06
CA CYS A 93 -0.74 15.07 -7.15
C CYS A 93 -0.20 15.47 -5.78
N TRP A 94 -1.05 15.48 -4.75
CA TRP A 94 -0.62 15.81 -3.40
C TRP A 94 0.41 14.84 -2.86
N LYS A 95 0.26 13.54 -3.13
CA LYS A 95 1.22 12.52 -2.74
C LYS A 95 2.60 12.76 -3.38
N VAL A 96 2.65 13.13 -4.67
CA VAL A 96 3.91 13.50 -5.34
C VAL A 96 4.52 14.75 -4.72
N ILE A 97 3.72 15.79 -4.44
CA ILE A 97 4.19 17.01 -3.77
C ILE A 97 4.77 16.69 -2.39
N GLU A 98 4.18 15.77 -1.62
CA GLU A 98 4.70 15.39 -0.31
C GLU A 98 5.97 14.53 -0.38
N GLU A 99 6.07 13.64 -1.37
CA GLU A 99 7.20 12.73 -1.57
C GLU A 99 8.43 13.43 -2.16
N GLN A 100 8.21 14.31 -3.13
CA GLN A 100 9.26 14.96 -3.93
C GLN A 100 9.12 16.49 -3.83
N THR A 101 8.92 16.99 -2.61
CA THR A 101 8.57 18.41 -2.39
C THR A 101 9.60 19.35 -2.99
N GLU A 102 10.90 19.11 -2.74
CA GLU A 102 11.97 20.00 -3.20
C GLU A 102 11.99 20.13 -4.73
N GLU A 103 11.93 19.01 -5.45
CA GLU A 103 11.86 18.99 -6.92
C GLU A 103 10.59 19.70 -7.42
N ALA A 104 9.45 19.46 -6.78
CA ALA A 104 8.19 20.07 -7.19
C ALA A 104 8.19 21.60 -6.99
N VAL A 105 8.59 22.10 -5.81
CA VAL A 105 8.53 23.55 -5.52
C VAL A 105 9.64 24.33 -6.23
N THR A 106 10.68 23.64 -6.72
CA THR A 106 11.74 24.23 -7.54
C THR A 106 11.42 24.23 -9.04
N SER A 107 10.35 23.56 -9.49
CA SER A 107 9.92 23.58 -10.89
C SER A 107 9.46 24.96 -11.37
N ASP A 108 9.44 25.17 -12.69
CA ASP A 108 8.97 26.41 -13.31
C ASP A 108 7.43 26.53 -13.25
N GLU A 109 6.74 25.39 -13.11
CA GLU A 109 5.29 25.30 -12.97
C GLU A 109 4.85 25.85 -11.61
N PHE A 110 5.64 25.67 -10.55
CA PHE A 110 5.29 26.17 -9.21
C PHE A 110 5.09 27.69 -9.20
N VAL A 111 5.93 28.48 -9.90
CA VAL A 111 5.78 29.94 -9.94
C VAL A 111 4.55 30.40 -10.74
N THR A 112 3.83 29.48 -11.37
CA THR A 112 2.64 29.79 -12.16
C THR A 112 1.33 29.64 -11.40
N VAL A 113 1.32 28.90 -10.28
CA VAL A 113 0.09 28.56 -9.55
C VAL A 113 -0.52 29.74 -8.81
N GLU A 114 -1.81 29.62 -8.52
CA GLU A 114 -2.53 30.58 -7.68
C GLU A 114 -2.02 30.60 -6.23
N ARG A 115 -2.16 31.76 -5.58
CA ARG A 115 -1.81 31.97 -4.17
C ARG A 115 -2.40 30.91 -3.23
N SER A 116 -3.63 30.47 -3.50
CA SER A 116 -4.35 29.44 -2.75
C SER A 116 -3.61 28.09 -2.73
N ILE A 117 -2.96 27.72 -3.83
CA ILE A 117 -2.16 26.49 -3.94
C ILE A 117 -0.88 26.63 -3.13
N VAL A 118 -0.20 27.78 -3.22
CA VAL A 118 1.00 28.05 -2.40
C VAL A 118 0.67 27.97 -0.92
N GLU A 119 -0.44 28.60 -0.50
CA GLU A 119 -0.93 28.52 0.87
C GLU A 119 -1.19 27.07 1.30
N SER A 120 -1.85 26.29 0.44
CA SER A 120 -2.14 24.87 0.69
C SER A 120 -0.87 24.05 0.87
N VAL A 121 0.16 24.27 0.05
CA VAL A 121 1.47 23.61 0.16
C VAL A 121 2.13 23.97 1.49
N VAL A 122 2.28 25.26 1.80
CA VAL A 122 3.00 25.72 3.01
C VAL A 122 2.28 25.31 4.31
N LYS A 123 0.96 25.12 4.29
CA LYS A 123 0.20 24.62 5.46
C LYS A 123 0.31 23.10 5.68
N ARG A 124 0.83 22.31 4.73
CA ARG A 124 0.90 20.83 4.87
C ARG A 124 1.79 20.39 6.03
N LYS A 125 1.32 19.41 6.80
CA LYS A 125 2.10 18.84 7.92
C LYS A 125 3.20 17.88 7.46
N VAL A 126 3.03 17.26 6.30
CA VAL A 126 3.95 16.29 5.69
C VAL A 126 4.54 16.95 4.45
N LEU A 127 5.85 17.20 4.43
CA LEU A 127 6.62 17.65 3.27
C LEU A 127 8.05 17.15 3.44
N CYS A 128 8.68 16.73 2.33
CA CYS A 128 10.06 16.25 2.31
C CYS A 128 10.99 17.34 1.75
N VAL A 129 11.16 18.43 2.51
CA VAL A 129 12.02 19.57 2.14
C VAL A 129 12.49 20.31 3.40
N LYS A 130 13.70 20.91 3.34
CA LYS A 130 14.15 21.83 4.39
C LYS A 130 13.33 23.13 4.36
N GLU A 131 13.04 23.72 5.51
CA GLU A 131 12.26 24.97 5.55
C GLU A 131 12.94 26.11 4.76
N VAL A 132 14.28 26.16 4.73
CA VAL A 132 15.01 27.17 3.94
C VAL A 132 14.73 27.04 2.44
N GLU A 133 14.68 25.83 1.89
CA GLU A 133 14.40 25.60 0.48
C GLU A 133 12.93 25.85 0.15
N LEU A 134 12.02 25.50 1.06
CA LEU A 134 10.60 25.87 0.95
C LEU A 134 10.43 27.39 0.92
N PHE A 135 11.13 28.13 1.79
CA PHE A 135 11.09 29.59 1.81
C PHE A 135 11.63 30.19 0.52
N LYS A 136 12.77 29.71 -0.01
CA LYS A 136 13.30 30.16 -1.31
C LYS A 136 12.28 29.98 -2.44
N ALA A 137 11.59 28.85 -2.48
CA ALA A 137 10.56 28.60 -3.48
C ALA A 137 9.39 29.59 -3.36
N VAL A 138 8.94 29.87 -2.13
CA VAL A 138 7.87 30.84 -1.83
C VAL A 138 8.29 32.28 -2.18
N ASP A 139 9.52 32.67 -1.86
CA ASP A 139 10.08 33.98 -2.22
C ASP A 139 10.18 34.15 -3.75
N ARG A 140 10.62 33.09 -4.44
CA ARG A 140 10.67 33.04 -5.91
C ARG A 140 9.28 33.17 -6.54
N TRP A 141 8.28 32.49 -5.98
CA TRP A 141 6.88 32.64 -6.40
C TRP A 141 6.39 34.08 -6.21
N ALA A 142 6.61 34.68 -5.03
CA ALA A 142 6.19 36.06 -4.75
C ALA A 142 6.89 37.09 -5.66
N THR A 143 8.16 36.85 -5.99
CA THR A 143 8.93 37.68 -6.93
C THR A 143 8.34 37.63 -8.33
N LYS A 144 8.05 36.43 -8.85
CA LYS A 144 7.41 36.24 -10.18
C LYS A 144 6.01 36.84 -10.21
N ASP A 145 5.22 36.67 -9.15
CA ASP A 145 3.86 37.22 -9.08
C ASP A 145 3.88 38.76 -9.04
N GLY A 146 4.81 39.36 -8.30
CA GLY A 146 5.04 40.82 -8.31
C GLY A 146 5.34 41.35 -9.72
N HIS A 147 6.23 40.67 -10.46
CA HIS A 147 6.51 41.01 -11.86
C HIS A 147 5.29 40.86 -12.78
N ARG A 148 4.45 39.83 -12.59
CA ARG A 148 3.20 39.66 -13.36
C ARG A 148 2.21 40.80 -13.12
N GLN A 149 2.18 41.33 -11.89
CA GLN A 149 1.37 42.49 -11.54
C GLN A 149 2.01 43.83 -11.96
N GLY A 150 3.20 43.82 -12.56
CA GLY A 150 3.93 45.02 -12.95
C GLY A 150 4.51 45.82 -11.77
N ILE A 151 4.72 45.17 -10.62
CA ILE A 151 5.21 45.80 -9.38
C ILE A 151 6.65 45.33 -9.11
N THR A 152 7.50 46.23 -8.63
CA THR A 152 8.84 45.88 -8.15
C THR A 152 8.72 45.02 -6.88
N PRO A 153 9.24 43.78 -6.86
CA PRO A 153 9.07 42.87 -5.74
C PRO A 153 10.08 43.18 -4.62
N ASP A 154 9.83 44.25 -3.85
CA ASP A 154 10.51 44.50 -2.58
C ASP A 154 9.91 43.68 -1.44
N GLY A 155 10.55 43.70 -0.26
CA GLY A 155 10.13 42.87 0.88
C GLY A 155 8.70 43.13 1.36
N GLU A 156 8.27 44.39 1.39
CA GLU A 156 6.90 44.76 1.80
C GLU A 156 5.86 44.32 0.77
N THR A 157 6.15 44.50 -0.52
CA THR A 157 5.30 44.04 -1.62
C THR A 157 5.18 42.52 -1.62
N LYS A 158 6.31 41.80 -1.49
CA LYS A 158 6.32 40.34 -1.39
C LYS A 158 5.48 39.86 -0.21
N ARG A 159 5.59 40.50 0.95
CA ARG A 159 4.76 40.18 2.12
C ARG A 159 3.27 40.41 1.84
N ARG A 160 2.91 41.51 1.17
CA ARG A 160 1.51 41.79 0.78
C ARG A 160 0.94 40.73 -0.17
N ILE A 161 1.73 40.29 -1.15
CA ILE A 161 1.35 39.24 -2.11
C ILE A 161 1.17 37.89 -1.39
N LEU A 162 2.11 37.51 -0.53
CA LEU A 162 2.03 36.26 0.23
C LEU A 162 0.88 36.30 1.25
N GLY A 163 0.71 37.42 1.93
CA GLY A 163 -0.18 37.61 3.07
C GLY A 163 0.26 36.86 4.32
N GLU A 164 -0.32 37.23 5.46
CA GLU A 164 0.10 36.71 6.78
C GLU A 164 -0.09 35.20 6.90
N GLU A 165 -1.12 34.63 6.27
CA GLU A 165 -1.41 33.18 6.33
C GLU A 165 -0.23 32.34 5.82
N ILE A 166 0.41 32.75 4.71
CA ILE A 166 1.55 32.03 4.14
C ILE A 166 2.79 32.30 4.99
N VAL A 167 3.07 33.57 5.31
CA VAL A 167 4.27 33.96 6.07
C VAL A 167 4.30 33.30 7.45
N LYS A 168 3.17 33.22 8.15
CA LYS A 168 3.07 32.58 9.48
C LYS A 168 3.08 31.05 9.42
N ALA A 169 2.76 30.45 8.28
CA ALA A 169 2.81 29.00 8.10
C ALA A 169 4.24 28.47 7.82
N ILE A 170 5.18 29.34 7.44
CA ILE A 170 6.61 29.00 7.31
C ILE A 170 7.24 28.85 8.69
N ARG A 171 8.04 27.79 8.87
CA ARG A 171 8.59 27.41 10.17
C ARG A 171 10.04 27.86 10.30
N PHE A 172 10.25 29.18 10.24
CA PHE A 172 11.56 29.82 10.39
C PHE A 172 12.42 29.27 11.55
N PRO A 173 11.87 28.91 12.73
CA PRO A 173 12.65 28.34 13.84
C PRO A 173 13.41 27.05 13.53
N LEU A 174 13.01 26.34 12.47
CA LEU A 174 13.64 25.10 12.03
C LEU A 174 14.77 25.32 11.01
N MET A 175 14.98 26.57 10.57
CA MET A 175 16.18 26.97 9.83
C MET A 175 17.31 27.23 10.83
N SER A 176 18.55 26.97 10.43
CA SER A 176 19.72 27.44 11.18
C SER A 176 19.82 28.97 11.16
N GLN A 177 20.52 29.54 12.14
CA GLN A 177 20.74 30.99 12.18
C GLN A 177 21.46 31.51 10.93
N THR A 178 22.40 30.73 10.38
CA THR A 178 23.14 31.07 9.16
C THR A 178 22.27 31.04 7.91
N GLU A 179 21.39 30.04 7.78
CA GLU A 179 20.40 29.99 6.70
C GLU A 179 19.41 31.17 6.80
N PHE A 180 18.92 31.46 8.01
CA PHE A 180 18.00 32.57 8.22
C PHE A 180 18.63 33.92 7.85
N ALA A 181 19.86 34.17 8.31
CA ALA A 181 20.55 35.44 8.06
C ALA A 181 20.88 35.65 6.58
N THR A 182 21.27 34.60 5.85
CA THR A 182 21.70 34.73 4.44
C THR A 182 20.57 34.61 3.43
N VAL A 183 19.43 34.00 3.80
CA VAL A 183 18.33 33.73 2.87
C VAL A 183 17.07 34.53 3.22
N VAL A 184 16.72 34.65 4.49
CA VAL A 184 15.45 35.26 4.91
C VAL A 184 15.61 36.76 5.15
N ASP A 185 16.65 37.17 5.88
CA ASP A 185 16.81 38.56 6.30
C ASP A 185 16.96 39.51 5.10
N ASP A 186 17.75 39.10 4.10
CA ASP A 186 18.00 39.88 2.88
C ASP A 186 16.75 40.11 2.01
N THR A 187 15.69 39.29 2.17
CA THR A 187 14.43 39.48 1.43
C THR A 187 13.58 40.62 1.97
N ALA A 188 13.83 41.06 3.20
CA ALA A 188 13.01 42.03 3.93
C ALA A 188 11.49 41.70 3.99
N ILE A 189 11.11 40.42 3.83
CA ILE A 189 9.70 39.97 3.98
C ILE A 189 9.27 40.02 5.46
N LEU A 190 10.18 39.72 6.37
CA LEU A 190 9.93 39.79 7.81
C LEU A 190 10.09 41.22 8.32
N SER A 191 9.21 41.61 9.24
CA SER A 191 9.33 42.91 9.90
C SER A 191 10.54 42.93 10.84
N ARG A 192 11.10 44.13 11.08
CA ARG A 192 12.22 44.29 12.03
C ARG A 192 11.96 43.69 13.41
N LYS A 193 10.70 43.73 13.88
CA LYS A 193 10.30 43.10 15.15
C LYS A 193 10.38 41.57 15.09
N GLU A 194 9.93 40.96 14.00
CA GLU A 194 10.00 39.51 13.79
C GLU A 194 11.45 39.04 13.64
N THR A 195 12.25 39.73 12.83
CA THR A 195 13.70 39.45 12.70
C THR A 195 14.39 39.54 14.06
N SER A 196 14.14 40.60 14.84
CA SER A 196 14.70 40.74 16.19
C SER A 196 14.27 39.60 17.12
N HIS A 197 13.02 39.14 17.04
CA HIS A 197 12.55 37.99 17.80
C HIS A 197 13.24 36.69 17.38
N MET A 198 13.46 36.47 16.08
CA MET A 198 14.18 35.30 15.56
C MET A 198 15.64 35.30 15.99
N ILE A 199 16.33 36.44 15.96
CA ILE A 199 17.72 36.56 16.46
C ILE A 199 17.79 36.23 17.95
N LYS A 200 16.87 36.77 18.76
CA LYS A 200 16.76 36.45 20.19
C LYS A 200 16.48 34.97 20.45
N TYR A 201 15.67 34.34 19.57
CA TYR A 201 15.39 32.91 19.62
C TYR A 201 16.65 32.09 19.35
N TYR A 202 17.40 32.36 18.28
CA TYR A 202 18.63 31.65 17.96
C TYR A 202 19.72 31.81 19.03
N SER A 203 19.72 32.95 19.73
CA SER A 203 20.64 33.22 20.85
C SER A 203 20.16 32.67 22.21
N ASN A 204 19.02 31.96 22.27
CA ASN A 204 18.41 31.45 23.51
C ASN A 204 18.10 32.52 24.58
N VAL A 205 17.82 33.76 24.17
CA VAL A 205 17.51 34.89 25.08
C VAL A 205 16.08 35.39 24.95
N LEU A 206 15.27 34.75 24.11
CA LEU A 206 13.86 35.12 23.92
C LEU A 206 13.04 34.72 25.15
N LYS A 207 12.36 35.70 25.76
CA LYS A 207 11.52 35.49 26.96
C LYS A 207 10.02 35.42 26.67
N SER A 208 9.60 35.81 25.47
CA SER A 208 8.20 35.83 25.03
C SER A 208 7.91 34.65 24.08
N PRO A 209 6.64 34.21 23.95
CA PRO A 209 6.27 33.21 22.96
C PRO A 209 6.67 33.62 21.55
N LEU A 210 7.13 32.66 20.76
CA LEU A 210 7.52 32.91 19.37
C LEU A 210 6.27 33.04 18.48
N LEU A 211 6.35 33.92 17.48
CA LEU A 211 5.25 34.21 16.55
C LEU A 211 5.10 33.18 15.42
N PHE A 212 6.05 32.23 15.30
CA PHE A 212 6.12 31.26 14.21
C PHE A 212 6.02 29.84 14.75
N LEU A 213 5.53 28.94 13.89
CA LEU A 213 5.40 27.52 14.19
C LEU A 213 6.79 26.88 14.40
N GLN A 214 6.90 26.07 15.45
CA GLN A 214 8.16 25.39 15.84
C GLN A 214 8.12 23.89 15.60
N GLY A 215 6.94 23.31 15.30
CA GLY A 215 6.81 21.88 15.08
C GLY A 215 7.41 21.45 13.75
N ALA A 216 8.34 20.50 13.75
CA ALA A 216 8.90 19.93 12.52
C ALA A 216 7.82 19.38 11.59
N ARG A 217 8.01 19.52 10.27
CA ARG A 217 7.20 18.79 9.29
C ARG A 217 7.47 17.31 9.48
N LYS A 218 6.42 16.49 9.33
CA LYS A 218 6.58 15.04 9.26
C LYS A 218 7.30 14.75 7.94
N VAL A 219 8.61 14.57 8.01
CA VAL A 219 9.40 14.02 6.91
C VAL A 219 9.07 12.53 6.81
N MET A 220 8.96 11.96 5.60
CA MET A 220 8.95 10.50 5.48
C MET A 220 10.27 10.00 6.07
N ARG A 221 10.20 9.38 7.25
CA ARG A 221 11.39 8.86 7.91
C ARG A 221 11.86 7.66 7.12
N GLU A 222 13.02 7.80 6.50
CA GLU A 222 13.79 6.65 6.03
C GLU A 222 14.31 5.92 7.27
N PHE A 223 14.07 4.61 7.33
CA PHE A 223 14.64 3.75 8.34
C PHE A 223 15.17 2.49 7.67
N ARG A 224 16.35 2.05 8.14
CA ARG A 224 17.01 0.83 7.67
C ARG A 224 16.63 -0.34 8.57
N VAL A 225 16.42 -1.50 7.96
CA VAL A 225 16.10 -2.74 8.67
C VAL A 225 17.13 -3.79 8.30
N ASN A 226 17.90 -4.23 9.30
CA ASN A 226 18.96 -5.21 9.12
C ASN A 226 18.43 -6.62 9.41
N ARG A 227 18.44 -7.50 8.40
CA ARG A 227 18.07 -8.92 8.58
C ARG A 227 19.08 -9.68 9.44
N PHE A 228 20.36 -9.31 9.37
CA PHE A 228 21.44 -10.01 10.04
C PHE A 228 21.94 -9.17 11.21
N LYS A 229 22.09 -9.77 12.39
CA LYS A 229 22.72 -9.13 13.56
C LYS A 229 24.22 -9.37 13.61
N ASN A 230 24.66 -10.49 13.05
CA ASN A 230 26.05 -10.89 12.98
C ASN A 230 26.41 -11.10 11.51
N TYR A 231 27.68 -10.86 11.18
CA TYR A 231 28.22 -11.08 9.86
C TYR A 231 29.59 -11.73 9.99
N SER A 232 30.03 -12.32 8.88
CA SER A 232 31.28 -13.05 8.74
C SER A 232 32.14 -12.40 7.68
N GLU A 233 33.41 -12.22 8.00
CA GLU A 233 34.46 -11.90 7.01
C GLU A 233 34.96 -13.15 6.29
N ALA A 234 34.53 -14.36 6.69
CA ALA A 234 34.71 -15.55 5.88
C ALA A 234 33.96 -15.32 4.56
N GLY A 235 34.73 -15.01 3.54
CA GLY A 235 34.25 -14.33 2.35
C GLY A 235 33.16 -15.07 1.57
N TRP A 236 32.22 -14.31 1.02
CA TRP A 236 31.18 -14.77 0.11
C TRP A 236 31.60 -14.54 -1.33
N ASN A 237 31.58 -15.60 -2.12
CA ASN A 237 31.91 -15.54 -3.53
C ASN A 237 30.64 -15.65 -4.37
N TYR A 238 30.53 -14.81 -5.38
CA TYR A 238 29.37 -14.77 -6.26
C TYR A 238 29.55 -15.76 -7.41
N SER A 239 28.74 -16.81 -7.43
CA SER A 239 28.85 -17.92 -8.38
C SER A 239 28.21 -17.65 -9.76
N GLY A 240 27.72 -16.42 -9.98
CA GLY A 240 26.93 -16.05 -11.17
C GLY A 240 25.46 -16.48 -11.09
N LEU A 241 25.03 -17.10 -9.99
CA LEU A 241 23.62 -17.31 -9.66
C LEU A 241 23.06 -16.07 -8.96
N SER A 242 21.75 -15.86 -9.09
CA SER A 242 21.08 -14.78 -8.37
C SER A 242 20.83 -15.19 -6.92
N ASP A 243 21.21 -14.32 -5.99
CA ASP A 243 20.80 -14.41 -4.60
C ASP A 243 19.35 -13.97 -4.50
N SER A 244 18.51 -14.74 -3.80
CA SER A 244 17.10 -14.39 -3.66
C SER A 244 16.55 -14.65 -2.28
N ILE A 245 15.59 -13.81 -1.89
CA ILE A 245 14.87 -13.94 -0.64
C ILE A 245 13.44 -13.44 -0.81
N TYR A 246 12.52 -14.14 -0.16
CA TYR A 246 11.12 -13.77 -0.13
C TYR A 246 10.87 -12.95 1.12
N PHE A 247 10.01 -11.94 1.02
CA PHE A 247 9.62 -11.16 2.17
C PHE A 247 8.17 -10.67 2.08
N SER A 248 7.59 -10.38 3.24
CA SER A 248 6.25 -9.80 3.38
C SER A 248 6.23 -8.81 4.52
N ILE A 249 5.27 -7.91 4.51
CA ILE A 249 5.17 -6.81 5.48
C ILE A 249 3.77 -6.78 6.08
N ASN A 250 3.65 -6.51 7.38
CA ASN A 250 2.34 -6.48 8.04
C ASN A 250 1.55 -5.17 7.83
N LYS A 251 2.23 -4.11 7.37
CA LYS A 251 1.67 -2.78 7.11
C LYS A 251 2.25 -2.23 5.81
N PRO A 252 1.51 -1.40 5.05
CA PRO A 252 2.01 -0.85 3.79
C PRO A 252 3.24 0.02 4.04
N LEU A 253 4.28 -0.15 3.22
CA LEU A 253 5.52 0.63 3.31
C LEU A 253 6.05 0.97 1.92
N LYS A 254 6.91 1.98 1.84
CA LYS A 254 7.62 2.32 0.60
C LYS A 254 9.07 1.89 0.70
N LEU A 255 9.48 0.99 -0.18
CA LEU A 255 10.85 0.50 -0.25
C LEU A 255 11.68 1.45 -1.12
N LEU A 256 12.72 2.02 -0.52
CA LEU A 256 13.68 2.93 -1.17
C LEU A 256 14.80 2.16 -1.89
N GLY A 257 15.33 1.11 -1.26
CA GLY A 257 16.46 0.35 -1.78
C GLY A 257 16.82 -0.83 -0.90
N ILE A 258 17.82 -1.59 -1.34
CA ILE A 258 18.34 -2.77 -0.65
C ILE A 258 19.85 -2.62 -0.50
N GLN A 259 20.34 -2.81 0.71
CA GLN A 259 21.77 -2.91 0.97
C GLN A 259 22.25 -4.35 0.81
N HIS A 260 23.37 -4.51 0.13
CA HIS A 260 24.08 -5.78 0.03
C HIS A 260 25.42 -5.70 0.78
N PHE A 261 25.92 -6.85 1.25
CA PHE A 261 27.26 -6.91 1.82
C PHE A 261 28.32 -6.75 0.73
N GLY A 262 29.36 -6.00 1.06
CA GLY A 262 30.52 -5.76 0.22
C GLY A 262 31.82 -6.05 0.96
N SER A 263 32.91 -5.50 0.46
CA SER A 263 34.24 -5.58 1.07
C SER A 263 34.95 -4.22 1.00
N PRO A 264 36.03 -4.01 1.77
CA PRO A 264 36.80 -2.78 1.71
C PRO A 264 37.33 -2.50 0.30
N GLY A 265 36.96 -1.37 -0.29
CA GLY A 265 37.38 -0.98 -1.64
C GLY A 265 36.76 -1.80 -2.78
N GLY A 266 35.77 -2.65 -2.51
CA GLY A 266 35.11 -3.48 -3.52
C GLY A 266 34.14 -2.68 -4.40
N GLU A 267 34.11 -3.01 -5.70
CA GLU A 267 33.09 -2.55 -6.64
C GLU A 267 32.26 -3.73 -7.13
N TYR A 268 30.93 -3.53 -7.19
CA TYR A 268 29.96 -4.58 -7.44
C TYR A 268 29.03 -4.19 -8.58
N THR A 269 29.00 -4.99 -9.64
CA THR A 269 27.99 -4.88 -10.69
C THR A 269 26.79 -5.73 -10.32
N VAL A 270 25.64 -5.09 -10.14
CA VAL A 270 24.44 -5.74 -9.60
C VAL A 270 23.22 -5.46 -10.46
N SER A 271 22.38 -6.48 -10.66
CA SER A 271 21.00 -6.35 -11.14
C SER A 271 20.05 -6.86 -10.05
N THR A 272 19.35 -5.95 -9.37
CA THR A 272 18.35 -6.26 -8.35
C THR A 272 16.94 -6.06 -8.88
N GLU A 273 16.08 -7.04 -8.67
CA GLU A 273 14.69 -7.07 -9.09
C GLU A 273 13.77 -7.39 -7.92
N ILE A 274 12.66 -6.67 -7.81
CA ILE A 274 11.57 -6.97 -6.89
C ILE A 274 10.42 -7.54 -7.71
N LYS A 275 10.01 -8.77 -7.40
CA LYS A 275 8.90 -9.47 -8.05
C LYS A 275 7.74 -9.62 -7.09
N ASP A 276 6.54 -9.39 -7.60
CA ASP A 276 5.31 -9.86 -6.96
C ASP A 276 5.26 -11.37 -7.14
N THR A 277 5.18 -12.12 -6.04
CA THR A 277 5.23 -13.58 -6.13
C THR A 277 3.94 -14.18 -6.69
N ALA A 278 2.80 -13.48 -6.56
CA ALA A 278 1.51 -13.99 -7.01
C ALA A 278 1.39 -13.94 -8.54
N THR A 279 1.82 -12.84 -9.15
CA THR A 279 1.78 -12.63 -10.61
C THR A 279 3.09 -13.00 -11.29
N ASN A 280 4.15 -13.23 -10.50
CA ASN A 280 5.54 -13.32 -10.95
C ASN A 280 5.98 -12.09 -11.79
N SER A 281 5.31 -10.95 -11.62
CA SER A 281 5.60 -9.73 -12.36
C SER A 281 6.65 -8.88 -11.66
N THR A 282 7.54 -8.29 -12.43
CA THR A 282 8.52 -7.32 -11.94
C THR A 282 7.82 -6.04 -11.48
N VAL A 283 7.92 -5.76 -10.18
CA VAL A 283 7.45 -4.52 -9.56
C VAL A 283 8.47 -3.40 -9.75
N ALA A 284 9.76 -3.74 -9.62
CA ALA A 284 10.84 -2.80 -9.82
C ALA A 284 12.13 -3.51 -10.19
N LYS A 285 12.99 -2.82 -10.93
CA LYS A 285 14.31 -3.32 -11.32
C LYS A 285 15.32 -2.19 -11.26
N ARG A 286 16.51 -2.50 -10.76
CA ARG A 286 17.66 -1.61 -10.72
C ARG A 286 18.91 -2.37 -11.12
N TRP A 287 19.73 -1.76 -11.97
CA TRP A 287 21.03 -2.31 -12.34
C TRP A 287 22.07 -1.21 -12.32
N GLY A 288 23.34 -1.58 -12.14
CA GLY A 288 24.46 -0.66 -12.16
C GLY A 288 25.69 -1.22 -11.46
N THR A 289 26.73 -0.40 -11.38
CA THR A 289 27.95 -0.68 -10.62
C THR A 289 27.96 0.21 -9.38
N PHE A 290 28.18 -0.40 -8.21
CA PHE A 290 28.09 0.25 -6.91
C PHE A 290 29.39 0.01 -6.12
N ALA A 291 29.94 1.08 -5.58
CA ALA A 291 31.11 1.02 -4.70
C ALA A 291 30.70 0.68 -3.27
N SER A 292 31.41 -0.26 -2.66
CA SER A 292 31.25 -0.66 -1.28
C SER A 292 31.80 0.38 -0.33
N LYS A 293 31.03 0.72 0.70
CA LYS A 293 31.36 1.70 1.74
C LYS A 293 31.22 1.07 3.11
N LYS A 294 31.97 1.56 4.09
CA LYS A 294 31.79 1.17 5.48
C LYS A 294 30.45 1.71 5.97
N ASP A 295 29.63 0.85 6.56
CA ASP A 295 28.37 1.29 7.16
C ASP A 295 28.66 2.19 8.38
N GLU A 296 27.88 3.25 8.56
CA GLU A 296 28.09 4.22 9.63
C GLU A 296 27.63 3.67 10.99
N ASN A 297 26.65 2.77 10.98
CA ASN A 297 26.04 2.22 12.19
C ASN A 297 26.57 0.82 12.53
N ASP A 298 27.03 0.09 11.52
CA ASP A 298 27.50 -1.28 11.65
C ASP A 298 28.97 -1.43 11.17
N ASN A 299 29.78 -2.28 11.81
CA ASN A 299 31.21 -2.40 11.49
C ASN A 299 31.49 -3.32 10.28
N TYR A 300 30.63 -3.30 9.26
CA TYR A 300 30.81 -4.03 7.99
C TYR A 300 30.84 -3.09 6.78
N TYR A 301 31.24 -3.62 5.63
CA TYR A 301 31.19 -2.91 4.36
C TYR A 301 29.99 -3.37 3.54
N GLY A 302 29.28 -2.44 2.93
CA GLY A 302 28.11 -2.71 2.11
C GLY A 302 27.87 -1.65 1.05
N PHE A 303 26.94 -1.92 0.14
CA PHE A 303 26.56 -0.98 -0.91
C PHE A 303 25.05 -0.96 -1.09
N ASP A 304 24.49 0.23 -1.28
CA ASP A 304 23.06 0.47 -1.39
C ASP A 304 22.60 0.49 -2.85
N VAL A 305 21.68 -0.40 -3.20
CA VAL A 305 20.99 -0.41 -4.48
C VAL A 305 19.67 0.33 -4.32
N LEU A 306 19.69 1.65 -4.56
CA LEU A 306 18.52 2.52 -4.49
C LEU A 306 17.73 2.49 -5.80
N PHE A 307 16.40 2.37 -5.71
CA PHE A 307 15.51 2.41 -6.86
C PHE A 307 15.22 3.86 -7.30
N ASN A 308 14.97 4.08 -8.59
CA ASN A 308 14.62 5.42 -9.12
C ASN A 308 13.27 5.94 -8.60
N LYS A 309 12.41 5.05 -8.09
CA LYS A 309 11.08 5.38 -7.59
C LYS A 309 10.82 4.53 -6.35
N LEU A 310 10.19 5.15 -5.34
CA LEU A 310 9.73 4.47 -4.14
C LEU A 310 8.73 3.36 -4.51
N ILE A 311 9.03 2.13 -4.10
CA ILE A 311 8.21 0.97 -4.40
C ILE A 311 7.13 0.86 -3.33
N CYS A 312 5.86 1.03 -3.70
CA CYS A 312 4.74 0.82 -2.79
C CYS A 312 4.55 -0.69 -2.57
N LEU A 313 4.85 -1.15 -1.35
CA LEU A 313 4.60 -2.51 -0.93
C LEU A 313 3.29 -2.57 -0.14
N GLU A 314 2.49 -3.58 -0.45
CA GLU A 314 1.18 -3.80 0.17
C GLU A 314 1.31 -4.68 1.42
N ALA A 315 0.43 -4.44 2.40
CA ALA A 315 0.38 -5.26 3.60
C ALA A 315 -0.06 -6.70 3.26
N ASN A 316 0.57 -7.67 3.90
CA ASN A 316 0.32 -9.11 3.78
C ASN A 316 0.52 -9.67 2.37
N LYS A 317 1.18 -8.90 1.50
CA LYS A 317 1.60 -9.36 0.18
C LYS A 317 3.05 -9.83 0.23
N GLN A 318 3.33 -10.89 -0.51
CA GLN A 318 4.67 -11.45 -0.59
C GLN A 318 5.38 -10.96 -1.85
N TYR A 319 6.65 -10.63 -1.67
CA TYR A 319 7.54 -10.18 -2.71
C TYR A 319 8.82 -11.02 -2.69
N LYS A 320 9.46 -11.15 -3.84
CA LYS A 320 10.77 -11.77 -3.98
C LYS A 320 11.77 -10.69 -4.37
N VAL A 321 12.84 -10.55 -3.58
CA VAL A 321 14.05 -9.86 -4.00
C VAL A 321 14.92 -10.87 -4.73
N GLU A 322 15.41 -10.51 -5.90
CA GLU A 322 16.38 -11.29 -6.65
C GLU A 322 17.52 -10.38 -7.12
N SER A 323 18.73 -10.68 -6.68
CA SER A 323 19.92 -9.88 -6.97
C SER A 323 20.98 -10.75 -7.61
N LEU A 324 21.28 -10.47 -8.88
CA LEU A 324 22.44 -11.02 -9.55
C LEU A 324 23.62 -10.08 -9.29
N ILE A 325 24.63 -10.56 -8.55
CA ILE A 325 25.77 -9.76 -8.10
C ILE A 325 27.04 -10.33 -8.71
N ASN A 326 27.91 -9.43 -9.20
CA ASN A 326 29.25 -9.76 -9.65
C ASN A 326 30.24 -8.75 -9.06
N GLY A 327 31.32 -9.22 -8.45
CA GLY A 327 32.32 -8.39 -7.81
C GLY A 327 33.29 -9.19 -6.95
N ALA A 328 34.13 -8.48 -6.20
CA ALA A 328 35.08 -9.09 -5.28
C ALA A 328 34.38 -9.87 -4.15
N VAL A 329 35.10 -10.80 -3.52
CA VAL A 329 34.60 -11.52 -2.34
C VAL A 329 34.10 -10.53 -1.28
N SER A 330 32.85 -10.69 -0.84
CA SER A 330 32.20 -9.80 0.14
C SER A 330 32.11 -10.46 1.52
N SER A 331 31.74 -9.69 2.54
CA SER A 331 31.23 -10.28 3.79
C SER A 331 29.88 -10.98 3.57
N CYS A 332 29.47 -11.85 4.50
CA CYS A 332 28.12 -12.42 4.49
C CYS A 332 27.45 -12.32 5.86
N GLY A 333 26.12 -12.25 5.86
CA GLY A 333 25.34 -12.29 7.09
C GLY A 333 25.25 -13.70 7.68
N GLN A 334 25.28 -13.78 9.01
CA GLN A 334 25.08 -15.03 9.76
C GLN A 334 23.76 -15.01 10.52
N SER A 335 23.13 -16.18 10.67
CA SER A 335 21.91 -16.37 11.46
C SER A 335 20.80 -15.35 11.13
N GLY A 336 20.50 -15.21 9.84
CA GLY A 336 19.52 -14.23 9.36
C GLY A 336 18.15 -14.39 10.05
N LEU A 337 17.62 -13.27 10.54
CA LEU A 337 16.36 -13.23 11.26
C LEU A 337 15.20 -13.62 10.34
N LYS A 338 14.23 -14.37 10.89
CA LYS A 338 12.97 -14.70 10.19
C LYS A 338 12.04 -13.50 10.10
N PHE A 339 12.10 -12.59 11.06
CA PHE A 339 11.38 -11.33 11.01
C PHE A 339 12.18 -10.23 11.70
N VAL A 340 11.93 -8.99 11.31
CA VAL A 340 12.47 -7.80 11.96
C VAL A 340 11.36 -6.78 12.13
N GLU A 341 11.33 -6.11 13.28
CA GLU A 341 10.36 -5.06 13.59
C GLU A 341 11.07 -3.71 13.70
N ALA A 342 10.56 -2.70 13.00
CA ALA A 342 11.04 -1.33 13.05
C ALA A 342 9.87 -0.36 12.81
N GLU A 343 9.81 0.74 13.58
CA GLU A 343 8.75 1.76 13.47
C GLU A 343 7.31 1.17 13.48
N GLY A 344 7.11 0.05 14.19
CA GLY A 344 5.84 -0.67 14.27
C GLY A 344 5.44 -1.43 12.99
N VAL A 345 6.36 -1.62 12.05
CA VAL A 345 6.23 -2.48 10.86
C VAL A 345 7.08 -3.73 11.07
N GLN A 346 6.51 -4.89 10.79
CA GLN A 346 7.19 -6.18 10.81
C GLN A 346 7.45 -6.63 9.38
N ILE A 347 8.72 -6.91 9.06
CA ILE A 347 9.16 -7.52 7.81
C ILE A 347 9.47 -8.99 8.11
N THR A 348 8.80 -9.91 7.42
CA THR A 348 9.01 -11.36 7.55
C THR A 348 9.73 -11.88 6.32
N PHE A 349 10.79 -12.66 6.51
CA PHE A 349 11.66 -13.22 5.47
C PHE A 349 11.51 -14.74 5.35
N ASN A 350 11.39 -15.24 4.12
CA ASN A 350 11.27 -16.67 3.80
C ASN A 350 12.32 -17.09 2.77
N SER A 351 12.81 -18.34 2.89
CA SER A 351 13.76 -18.94 1.95
C SER A 351 13.12 -19.44 0.65
N ARG A 352 11.80 -19.61 0.64
CA ARG A 352 10.99 -20.00 -0.52
C ARG A 352 9.74 -19.13 -0.63
N ALA A 353 9.13 -19.10 -1.81
CA ALA A 353 7.80 -18.53 -1.97
C ALA A 353 6.87 -19.29 -1.02
N VAL A 354 6.01 -18.56 -0.31
CA VAL A 354 4.85 -19.15 0.34
C VAL A 354 3.91 -19.47 -0.82
N THR A 355 4.07 -20.67 -1.37
CA THR A 355 3.14 -21.20 -2.36
C THR A 355 1.86 -21.57 -1.62
N GLU A 356 0.75 -21.75 -2.35
CA GLU A 356 -0.48 -22.33 -1.80
C GLU A 356 -0.26 -23.70 -1.11
N GLY A 357 0.95 -24.29 -1.20
CA GLY A 357 1.42 -25.46 -0.48
C GLY A 357 1.85 -25.21 0.97
N ASP A 358 2.10 -23.98 1.42
CA ASP A 358 2.15 -23.68 2.86
C ASP A 358 0.69 -23.65 3.38
N ARG A 359 0.04 -24.82 3.35
CA ARG A 359 -1.38 -25.06 3.58
C ARG A 359 -1.72 -24.92 5.05
N LEU A 360 -1.73 -23.68 5.54
CA LEU A 360 -2.38 -23.35 6.80
C LEU A 360 -3.89 -23.49 6.60
N ILE A 361 -4.35 -24.74 6.65
CA ILE A 361 -5.75 -25.11 6.60
C ILE A 361 -6.28 -24.97 8.00
N GLN A 362 -7.12 -23.95 8.19
CA GLN A 362 -7.92 -23.87 9.39
C GLN A 362 -9.26 -24.55 9.14
N MET A 363 -9.58 -25.51 10.00
CA MET A 363 -10.80 -26.30 9.96
C MET A 363 -11.85 -25.74 10.91
N GLU A 364 -13.09 -25.69 10.44
CA GLU A 364 -14.22 -25.34 11.30
C GLU A 364 -15.48 -26.10 10.94
N GLU A 365 -16.37 -26.23 11.93
CA GLU A 365 -17.68 -26.84 11.83
C GLU A 365 -18.75 -25.85 11.31
N ILE A 366 -19.40 -26.21 10.21
CA ILE A 366 -20.63 -25.56 9.77
C ILE A 366 -21.84 -26.32 10.30
N GLN A 367 -22.57 -25.68 11.21
CA GLN A 367 -23.87 -26.16 11.68
C GLN A 367 -24.99 -25.72 10.74
N THR A 368 -25.73 -26.69 10.19
CA THR A 368 -26.97 -26.45 9.43
C THR A 368 -28.16 -27.05 10.17
N GLY A 369 -29.33 -26.40 10.12
CA GLY A 369 -30.51 -26.81 10.87
C GLY A 369 -31.53 -27.59 10.03
N HIS A 370 -31.95 -28.76 10.51
CA HIS A 370 -33.06 -29.55 9.97
C HIS A 370 -34.19 -29.69 11.02
N LYS A 371 -35.45 -29.71 10.57
CA LYS A 371 -36.59 -30.17 11.38
C LYS A 371 -37.21 -31.38 10.67
N ASP A 372 -37.11 -32.54 11.30
CA ASP A 372 -37.87 -33.71 10.85
C ASP A 372 -39.32 -33.62 11.30
N LEU A 373 -40.25 -33.84 10.38
CA LEU A 373 -41.63 -34.21 10.69
C LEU A 373 -41.74 -35.73 10.57
N VAL A 374 -41.67 -36.44 11.70
CA VAL A 374 -41.95 -37.88 11.73
C VAL A 374 -43.47 -38.06 11.69
N LYS A 375 -43.98 -38.76 10.67
CA LYS A 375 -45.34 -39.32 10.71
C LYS A 375 -45.31 -40.57 11.61
N GLY A 376 -45.85 -40.44 12.81
CA GLY A 376 -46.16 -41.59 13.65
C GLY A 376 -47.47 -42.23 13.20
N ASP A 377 -47.46 -43.54 12.96
CA ASP A 377 -48.69 -44.32 12.94
C ASP A 377 -49.22 -44.41 14.38
N HIS A 378 -50.49 -44.04 14.53
CA HIS A 378 -51.34 -44.09 15.73
C HIS A 378 -51.28 -42.93 16.75
N LYS A 379 -52.36 -42.13 16.68
CA LYS A 379 -53.08 -41.34 17.71
C LYS A 379 -52.27 -40.37 18.60
N ASP A 380 -52.49 -39.09 18.32
CA ASP A 380 -52.61 -37.96 19.25
C ASP A 380 -51.59 -37.87 20.38
N ARG A 381 -50.37 -37.48 20.02
CA ARG A 381 -49.53 -36.56 20.80
C ARG A 381 -48.45 -35.98 19.88
N LEU A 382 -48.54 -34.68 19.59
CA LEU A 382 -47.44 -33.92 19.00
C LEU A 382 -46.33 -33.83 20.05
N ILE A 383 -45.34 -34.72 19.97
CA ILE A 383 -44.13 -34.68 20.78
C ILE A 383 -43.16 -33.68 20.11
N GLU A 384 -42.67 -32.71 20.88
CA GLU A 384 -41.73 -31.70 20.39
C GLU A 384 -40.39 -32.29 19.93
N LYS A 385 -40.11 -32.07 18.64
CA LYS A 385 -38.84 -31.66 18.01
C LYS A 385 -37.54 -32.34 18.48
N HIS A 386 -37.05 -33.28 17.68
CA HIS A 386 -35.61 -33.47 17.53
C HIS A 386 -35.10 -32.51 16.44
N HIS A 387 -34.35 -31.48 16.85
CA HIS A 387 -33.52 -30.73 15.93
C HIS A 387 -32.38 -31.63 15.47
N VAL A 388 -32.39 -32.07 14.21
CA VAL A 388 -31.21 -32.72 13.62
C VAL A 388 -30.35 -31.59 13.05
N THR A 389 -29.23 -31.34 13.71
CA THR A 389 -28.19 -30.47 13.16
C THR A 389 -27.28 -31.30 12.27
N TYR A 390 -26.70 -30.72 11.23
CA TYR A 390 -25.58 -31.33 10.51
C TYR A 390 -24.32 -30.52 10.70
N LYS A 391 -23.18 -31.23 10.71
CA LYS A 391 -21.82 -30.71 10.81
C LYS A 391 -21.08 -31.00 9.52
N ALA A 392 -20.32 -30.04 9.01
CA ALA A 392 -19.31 -30.27 7.97
C ALA A 392 -18.01 -29.57 8.35
N LEU A 393 -16.88 -30.19 7.99
CA LEU A 393 -15.56 -29.60 8.08
C LEU A 393 -15.27 -28.81 6.82
N VAL A 394 -14.91 -27.55 7.00
CA VAL A 394 -14.43 -26.69 5.91
C VAL A 394 -13.01 -26.28 6.19
N GLY A 395 -12.13 -26.55 5.22
CA GLY A 395 -10.75 -26.12 5.23
C GLY A 395 -10.56 -24.91 4.33
N THR A 396 -9.83 -23.91 4.83
CA THR A 396 -9.53 -22.68 4.08
C THR A 396 -8.04 -22.41 4.00
N SER A 397 -7.56 -21.88 2.88
CA SER A 397 -6.18 -21.40 2.73
C SER A 397 -5.92 -20.13 3.55
N PRO A 398 -4.64 -19.76 3.78
CA PRO A 398 -4.27 -18.46 4.38
C PRO A 398 -4.81 -17.25 3.61
N SER A 399 -4.94 -17.36 2.28
CA SER A 399 -5.55 -16.34 1.40
C SER A 399 -7.09 -16.29 1.53
N GLY A 400 -7.65 -17.20 2.32
CA GLY A 400 -9.07 -17.31 2.63
C GLY A 400 -9.89 -18.08 1.60
N ALA A 401 -9.29 -18.75 0.61
CA ALA A 401 -10.04 -19.60 -0.31
C ALA A 401 -10.49 -20.89 0.39
N VAL A 402 -11.71 -21.37 0.13
CA VAL A 402 -12.16 -22.69 0.58
C VAL A 402 -11.47 -23.74 -0.28
N THR A 403 -10.65 -24.58 0.35
CA THR A 403 -9.83 -25.62 -0.31
C THR A 403 -10.28 -27.03 0.01
N PHE A 404 -11.09 -27.21 1.05
CA PHE A 404 -11.62 -28.51 1.47
C PHE A 404 -13.03 -28.37 2.05
N VAL A 405 -13.91 -29.31 1.72
CA VAL A 405 -15.26 -29.42 2.30
C VAL A 405 -15.58 -30.90 2.49
N SER A 406 -15.88 -31.33 3.71
CA SER A 406 -16.32 -32.70 3.97
C SER A 406 -17.78 -32.91 3.58
N GLN A 407 -18.22 -34.17 3.54
CA GLN A 407 -19.65 -34.48 3.60
C GLN A 407 -20.28 -33.98 4.92
N LEU A 408 -21.59 -33.84 4.94
CA LEU A 408 -22.35 -33.52 6.15
C LEU A 408 -22.50 -34.76 7.03
N TYR A 409 -22.29 -34.56 8.32
CA TYR A 409 -22.47 -35.56 9.37
C TYR A 409 -23.62 -35.14 10.29
N PRO A 410 -24.41 -36.09 10.82
CA PRO A 410 -25.36 -35.76 11.88
C PRO A 410 -24.64 -35.12 13.06
N GLY A 411 -25.21 -34.06 13.63
CA GLY A 411 -24.61 -33.28 14.72
C GLY A 411 -24.54 -34.03 16.05
N SER A 412 -25.12 -35.23 16.12
CA SER A 412 -24.92 -36.19 17.19
C SER A 412 -23.59 -36.94 17.11
N LEU A 413 -22.89 -36.89 15.96
CA LEU A 413 -21.60 -37.54 15.77
C LEU A 413 -20.48 -36.72 16.43
N SER A 414 -19.54 -37.38 17.10
CA SER A 414 -18.43 -36.69 17.77
C SER A 414 -17.43 -36.11 16.78
N ASP A 415 -16.74 -35.04 17.17
CA ASP A 415 -15.77 -34.36 16.29
C ASP A 415 -14.63 -35.30 15.89
N LYS A 416 -14.17 -36.18 16.80
CA LYS A 416 -13.19 -37.24 16.52
C LYS A 416 -13.67 -38.26 15.48
N GLU A 417 -14.95 -38.62 15.49
CA GLU A 417 -15.52 -39.52 14.48
C GLU A 417 -15.66 -38.84 13.12
N ILE A 418 -15.92 -37.53 13.09
CA ILE A 418 -15.94 -36.74 11.86
C ILE A 418 -14.53 -36.65 11.28
N GLU A 419 -13.54 -36.31 12.10
CA GLU A 419 -12.11 -36.22 11.76
C GLU A 419 -11.57 -37.48 11.06
N SER A 420 -11.93 -38.66 11.59
CA SER A 420 -11.49 -39.94 11.01
C SER A 420 -12.19 -40.30 9.69
N ARG A 421 -13.34 -39.69 9.38
CA ARG A 421 -14.20 -40.08 8.24
C ARG A 421 -14.36 -39.00 7.17
N CYS A 422 -13.94 -37.77 7.44
CA CYS A 422 -14.20 -36.60 6.59
C CYS A 422 -13.41 -36.55 5.28
N GLY A 423 -12.47 -37.47 5.09
CA GLY A 423 -11.60 -37.51 3.91
C GLY A 423 -10.38 -36.60 4.02
N ILE A 424 -10.17 -35.95 5.18
CA ILE A 424 -9.01 -35.09 5.42
C ILE A 424 -7.70 -35.88 5.40
N LEU A 425 -7.71 -37.18 5.65
CA LEU A 425 -6.52 -38.04 5.64
C LEU A 425 -6.16 -38.56 4.23
N HIS A 426 -6.80 -38.07 3.18
CA HIS A 426 -6.54 -38.53 1.82
C HIS A 426 -5.10 -38.17 1.39
N PRO A 427 -4.24 -39.13 0.98
CA PRO A 427 -2.83 -38.86 0.68
C PRO A 427 -2.61 -37.83 -0.43
N GLY A 428 -3.55 -37.74 -1.39
CA GLY A 428 -3.51 -36.73 -2.45
C GLY A 428 -3.87 -35.31 -2.01
N LEU A 429 -4.20 -35.10 -0.74
CA LEU A 429 -4.51 -33.79 -0.16
C LEU A 429 -3.28 -33.13 0.49
N TRP A 430 -2.14 -33.80 0.62
CA TRP A 430 -1.00 -33.29 1.40
C TRP A 430 0.33 -33.47 0.72
N GLU A 431 1.24 -32.54 0.96
CA GLU A 431 2.66 -32.67 0.69
C GLU A 431 3.47 -32.76 2.00
N LYS A 432 4.61 -33.46 1.94
CA LYS A 432 5.47 -33.62 3.12
C LYS A 432 6.02 -32.25 3.55
N GLY A 433 5.68 -31.83 4.77
CA GLY A 433 6.07 -30.53 5.32
C GLY A 433 4.92 -29.51 5.43
N ASP A 434 3.70 -29.86 5.01
CA ASP A 434 2.51 -29.02 5.19
C ASP A 434 2.17 -28.83 6.67
N SER A 435 1.43 -27.77 7.00
CA SER A 435 0.99 -27.54 8.38
C SER A 435 -0.45 -27.04 8.50
N ILE A 436 -1.31 -27.75 9.22
CA ILE A 436 -2.69 -27.34 9.48
C ILE A 436 -2.82 -26.56 10.79
N MET A 437 -3.88 -25.77 10.91
CA MET A 437 -4.25 -25.08 12.13
C MET A 437 -5.61 -25.60 12.60
N ALA A 438 -5.74 -25.96 13.87
CA ALA A 438 -6.99 -26.53 14.36
C ALA A 438 -7.32 -26.05 15.78
N ASP A 439 -8.62 -25.98 16.08
CA ASP A 439 -9.11 -25.58 17.41
C ASP A 439 -8.84 -26.66 18.47
N ARG A 440 -8.92 -26.28 19.76
CA ARG A 440 -8.53 -27.10 20.92
C ARG A 440 -9.12 -28.53 20.95
N GLY A 441 -10.28 -28.74 20.34
CA GLY A 441 -10.96 -30.05 20.29
C GLY A 441 -10.41 -31.01 19.23
N PHE A 442 -9.54 -30.55 18.34
CA PHE A 442 -9.19 -31.23 17.10
C PHE A 442 -7.83 -31.93 17.23
N THR A 443 -7.86 -33.23 17.56
CA THR A 443 -6.64 -33.98 17.94
C THR A 443 -6.29 -35.03 16.89
N ILE A 444 -5.81 -34.57 15.72
CA ILE A 444 -5.50 -35.46 14.58
C ILE A 444 -4.00 -35.57 14.25
N GLN A 445 -3.11 -35.05 15.09
CA GLN A 445 -1.66 -35.09 14.83
C GLN A 445 -1.17 -36.52 14.56
N GLU A 446 -1.57 -37.47 15.40
CA GLU A 446 -1.20 -38.90 15.25
C GLU A 446 -1.66 -39.51 13.92
N LEU A 447 -2.77 -39.00 13.36
CA LEU A 447 -3.32 -39.47 12.08
C LEU A 447 -2.63 -38.82 10.87
N LEU A 448 -2.02 -37.65 11.05
CA LEU A 448 -1.33 -36.87 10.02
C LEU A 448 0.19 -37.07 10.01
N ASP A 449 0.77 -37.61 11.09
CA ASP A 449 2.20 -37.95 11.18
C ASP A 449 2.69 -38.83 10.01
N PRO A 450 1.97 -39.87 9.55
CA PRO A 450 2.39 -40.67 8.40
C PRO A 450 2.46 -39.88 7.08
N LEU A 451 1.73 -38.77 6.98
CA LEU A 451 1.70 -37.89 5.82
C LEU A 451 2.74 -36.75 5.92
N GLY A 452 3.43 -36.64 7.05
CA GLY A 452 4.44 -35.60 7.29
C GLY A 452 3.84 -34.20 7.43
N VAL A 453 2.61 -34.09 7.94
CA VAL A 453 1.87 -32.83 8.13
C VAL A 453 1.85 -32.43 9.60
N LYS A 454 2.15 -31.16 9.90
CA LYS A 454 2.18 -30.63 11.27
C LYS A 454 0.84 -29.99 11.66
N VAL A 455 0.33 -30.28 12.85
CA VAL A 455 -0.86 -29.63 13.43
C VAL A 455 -0.41 -28.54 14.40
N ASN A 456 -0.86 -27.30 14.16
CA ASN A 456 -0.63 -26.16 15.02
C ASN A 456 -1.92 -25.85 15.79
N ILE A 457 -1.96 -26.15 17.08
CA ILE A 457 -3.05 -25.79 17.99
C ILE A 457 -2.57 -24.57 18.80
N PRO A 458 -3.32 -23.46 18.86
CA PRO A 458 -2.90 -22.28 19.63
C PRO A 458 -2.64 -22.61 21.10
N ALA A 459 -1.63 -21.99 21.68
CA ALA A 459 -1.25 -22.19 23.08
C ALA A 459 -2.32 -21.60 24.02
N PHE A 460 -2.76 -22.39 25.00
CA PHE A 460 -3.70 -21.95 26.04
C PHE A 460 -2.97 -21.82 27.38
N LEU A 461 -3.44 -20.91 28.24
CA LEU A 461 -2.98 -20.75 29.62
C LEU A 461 -3.45 -21.94 30.48
N ASP A 462 -2.88 -23.13 30.29
CA ASP A 462 -3.08 -24.27 31.19
C ASP A 462 -2.28 -24.02 32.48
N GLY A 463 -2.81 -23.15 33.34
CA GLY A 463 -2.28 -22.89 34.68
C GLY A 463 -1.02 -22.03 34.77
N LYS A 464 -0.60 -21.37 33.68
CA LYS A 464 0.49 -20.37 33.69
C LYS A 464 -0.08 -18.95 33.79
N GLU A 465 0.56 -18.05 34.55
CA GLU A 465 0.14 -16.63 34.66
C GLU A 465 0.47 -15.80 33.40
N GLN A 466 1.41 -16.24 32.55
CA GLN A 466 1.82 -15.55 31.32
C GLN A 466 2.36 -16.53 30.26
N LEU A 467 2.05 -16.29 28.98
CA LEU A 467 2.58 -17.06 27.84
C LEU A 467 3.99 -16.57 27.48
N ASP A 468 4.88 -17.49 27.04
CA ASP A 468 6.22 -17.15 26.57
C ASP A 468 6.16 -16.34 25.26
N LYS A 469 7.19 -15.53 24.98
CA LYS A 469 7.20 -14.61 23.83
C LYS A 469 7.01 -15.31 22.48
N GLU A 470 7.52 -16.53 22.32
CA GLU A 470 7.33 -17.34 21.11
C GLU A 470 5.89 -17.87 20.99
N ASP A 471 5.27 -18.27 22.11
CA ASP A 471 3.88 -18.73 22.18
C ASP A 471 2.89 -17.59 21.95
N VAL A 472 3.20 -16.37 22.39
CA VAL A 472 2.39 -15.16 22.14
C VAL A 472 2.36 -14.82 20.65
N VAL A 473 3.51 -14.90 19.96
CA VAL A 473 3.61 -14.60 18.51
C VAL A 473 2.91 -15.66 17.67
N MET A 474 3.07 -16.94 18.02
CA MET A 474 2.31 -18.03 17.38
C MET A 474 0.81 -17.85 17.60
N SER A 475 0.39 -17.46 18.82
CA SER A 475 -1.02 -17.21 19.15
C SER A 475 -1.61 -15.99 18.45
N GLN A 476 -0.83 -14.91 18.25
CA GLN A 476 -1.27 -13.72 17.50
C GLN A 476 -1.43 -13.99 16.00
N THR A 477 -0.50 -14.74 15.40
CA THR A 477 -0.61 -15.20 14.01
C THR A 477 -1.79 -16.17 13.83
N THR A 478 -2.04 -17.00 14.85
CA THR A 478 -3.20 -17.89 14.91
C THR A 478 -4.51 -17.12 15.01
N ALA A 479 -4.55 -16.06 15.83
CA ALA A 479 -5.75 -15.24 16.01
C ALA A 479 -6.12 -14.47 14.72
N SER A 480 -5.14 -13.97 13.95
CA SER A 480 -5.44 -13.26 12.70
C SER A 480 -6.02 -14.18 11.62
N VAL A 481 -5.46 -15.39 11.45
CA VAL A 481 -5.98 -16.41 10.53
C VAL A 481 -7.38 -16.88 10.98
N ARG A 482 -7.59 -17.07 12.29
CA ARG A 482 -8.89 -17.43 12.87
C ARG A 482 -9.99 -16.43 12.54
N ILE A 483 -9.71 -15.15 12.66
CA ILE A 483 -10.67 -14.09 12.31
C ILE A 483 -11.06 -14.17 10.83
N HIS A 484 -10.15 -14.56 9.93
CA HIS A 484 -10.46 -14.72 8.51
C HIS A 484 -11.39 -15.91 8.26
N VAL A 485 -11.16 -17.03 8.94
CA VAL A 485 -12.01 -18.23 8.84
C VAL A 485 -13.41 -18.01 9.39
N GLU A 486 -13.52 -17.40 10.57
CA GLU A 486 -14.82 -17.03 11.13
C GLU A 486 -15.62 -16.13 10.18
N ARG A 487 -14.95 -15.21 9.46
CA ARG A 487 -15.57 -14.36 8.43
C ARG A 487 -15.98 -15.14 7.18
N ILE A 488 -15.17 -16.12 6.74
CA ILE A 488 -15.50 -17.01 5.61
C ILE A 488 -16.76 -17.79 5.92
N ILE A 489 -16.81 -18.40 7.10
CA ILE A 489 -17.93 -19.22 7.55
C ILE A 489 -19.16 -18.36 7.77
N ALA A 490 -19.01 -17.16 8.34
CA ALA A 490 -20.11 -16.21 8.46
C ALA A 490 -20.71 -15.86 7.09
N ARG A 491 -19.90 -15.76 6.03
CA ARG A 491 -20.38 -15.54 4.66
C ARG A 491 -21.03 -16.78 4.05
N ILE A 492 -20.48 -17.98 4.25
CA ILE A 492 -21.14 -19.23 3.84
C ILE A 492 -22.51 -19.34 4.53
N LYS A 493 -22.58 -19.04 5.82
CA LYS A 493 -23.84 -18.98 6.58
C LYS A 493 -24.81 -17.90 6.08
N LYS A 494 -24.41 -16.94 5.21
CA LYS A 494 -25.35 -15.97 4.61
C LYS A 494 -26.20 -16.54 3.49
N PHE A 495 -25.80 -17.64 2.85
CA PHE A 495 -26.60 -18.26 1.79
C PHE A 495 -27.95 -18.71 2.37
N LYS A 496 -29.05 -18.16 1.82
CA LYS A 496 -30.41 -18.47 2.31
C LYS A 496 -30.70 -19.97 2.32
N VAL A 497 -30.14 -20.71 1.37
CA VAL A 497 -30.26 -22.17 1.25
C VAL A 497 -29.74 -22.93 2.48
N LEU A 498 -28.79 -22.36 3.22
CA LEU A 498 -28.23 -22.92 4.47
C LEU A 498 -28.92 -22.37 5.73
N LYS A 499 -29.81 -21.38 5.59
CA LYS A 499 -30.58 -20.75 6.69
C LYS A 499 -32.03 -21.23 6.76
N THR A 500 -32.60 -21.67 5.64
CA THR A 500 -33.97 -22.15 5.56
C THR A 500 -34.06 -23.62 5.90
N GLU A 501 -35.19 -24.05 6.46
CA GLU A 501 -35.48 -25.47 6.68
C GLU A 501 -35.37 -26.22 5.34
N VAL A 502 -34.50 -27.22 5.31
CA VAL A 502 -34.28 -28.04 4.12
C VAL A 502 -35.48 -28.98 3.97
N PRO A 503 -36.22 -28.93 2.85
CA PRO A 503 -37.34 -29.84 2.61
C PRO A 503 -36.88 -31.32 2.59
N LEU A 504 -37.71 -32.25 3.09
CA LEU A 504 -37.38 -33.69 3.19
C LEU A 504 -36.93 -34.32 1.84
N ASN A 505 -37.40 -33.80 0.71
CA ASN A 505 -36.99 -34.26 -0.62
C ASN A 505 -35.57 -33.85 -1.02
N TRP A 506 -34.88 -33.02 -0.23
CA TRP A 506 -33.49 -32.62 -0.46
C TRP A 506 -32.48 -33.46 0.34
N ASN A 507 -32.93 -34.42 1.15
CA ASN A 507 -32.04 -35.23 2.00
C ASN A 507 -30.94 -35.97 1.19
N GLY A 508 -31.25 -36.38 -0.05
CA GLY A 508 -30.28 -36.97 -0.97
C GLY A 508 -29.30 -36.00 -1.63
N THR A 509 -29.57 -34.68 -1.56
CA THR A 509 -28.83 -33.63 -2.30
C THR A 509 -28.17 -32.60 -1.39
N ILE A 510 -28.48 -32.63 -0.09
CA ILE A 510 -28.00 -31.66 0.90
C ILE A 510 -26.47 -31.57 0.98
N ASN A 511 -25.78 -32.70 0.80
CA ASN A 511 -24.31 -32.74 0.69
C ASN A 511 -23.81 -31.89 -0.50
N GLN A 512 -24.38 -32.07 -1.68
CA GLN A 512 -23.97 -31.31 -2.87
C GLN A 512 -24.31 -29.83 -2.73
N ILE A 513 -25.47 -29.51 -2.14
CA ILE A 513 -25.88 -28.12 -1.88
C ILE A 513 -24.87 -27.44 -0.94
N CYS A 514 -24.47 -28.10 0.14
CA CYS A 514 -23.48 -27.57 1.08
C CYS A 514 -22.12 -27.37 0.38
N THR A 515 -21.64 -28.36 -0.38
CA THR A 515 -20.39 -28.24 -1.14
C THR A 515 -20.43 -27.09 -2.13
N VAL A 516 -21.51 -26.96 -2.91
CA VAL A 516 -21.67 -25.86 -3.88
C VAL A 516 -21.73 -24.50 -3.16
N ALA A 517 -22.44 -24.38 -2.04
CA ALA A 517 -22.49 -23.14 -1.27
C ALA A 517 -21.11 -22.75 -0.73
N CYS A 518 -20.32 -23.71 -0.24
CA CYS A 518 -18.95 -23.49 0.21
C CYS A 518 -18.02 -23.08 -0.95
N LEU A 519 -18.15 -23.69 -2.13
CA LEU A 519 -17.32 -23.37 -3.29
C LEU A 519 -17.72 -22.05 -3.97
N LEU A 520 -19.01 -21.71 -4.02
CA LEU A 520 -19.51 -20.43 -4.54
C LEU A 520 -18.93 -19.23 -3.79
N ARG A 521 -18.56 -19.41 -2.51
CA ARG A 521 -17.86 -18.37 -1.74
C ARG A 521 -16.53 -17.96 -2.39
N ASN A 522 -15.84 -18.86 -3.10
CA ASN A 522 -14.58 -18.50 -3.77
C ASN A 522 -14.76 -17.54 -4.95
N PHE A 523 -15.99 -17.40 -5.46
CA PHE A 523 -16.34 -16.48 -6.55
C PHE A 523 -16.95 -15.16 -6.04
N MET A 524 -17.05 -14.97 -4.73
CA MET A 524 -17.49 -13.71 -4.12
C MET A 524 -16.30 -12.77 -3.92
N ASP A 525 -16.58 -11.47 -3.79
CA ASP A 525 -15.55 -10.45 -3.53
C ASP A 525 -14.58 -10.89 -2.42
N PRO A 526 -13.26 -10.79 -2.66
CA PRO A 526 -12.25 -11.23 -1.71
C PRO A 526 -12.52 -10.65 -0.30
N LEU A 527 -12.49 -11.52 0.72
CA LEU A 527 -12.58 -11.10 2.13
C LEU A 527 -11.39 -10.25 2.57
N ILE A 528 -10.29 -10.39 1.84
CA ILE A 528 -9.03 -9.69 1.97
C ILE A 528 -8.89 -8.91 0.67
N LYS A 529 -8.83 -7.57 0.71
CA LYS A 529 -8.54 -6.79 -0.50
C LYS A 529 -7.16 -7.23 -0.98
N GLN A 530 -7.13 -7.87 -2.16
CA GLN A 530 -5.92 -8.36 -2.83
C GLN A 530 -5.04 -7.21 -3.28
#